data_AF-A0A944W1J1-F1
#
_entry.id   AF-A0A944W1J1-F1
#
_cell.length_a   1.000
_cell.length_b   1.000
_cell.length_c   1.000
_cell.angle_alpha   90.00
_cell.angle_beta   90.00
_cell.angle_gamma   90.00
#
_symmetry.space_group_name_H-M   'P 1'
#
loop_
_entity.id
_entity.type
_entity.pdbx_description
1 polymer ?
#
loop_
_entity_poly.entity_id
_entity_poly.type
_entity_poly.pdbx_seq_one_letter_code
_entity_poly.pdbx_strand_id
1 'polypeptide(L)' 'MADIPEIPPMATAAIQRFGDRLNTEQRAVLIKTAQQLEDAAEDLRQWELTNGDEPDTAFSAIDGQDS' A
#
# COMPACT_ATOMS: atom_id res chain seq x y z
N MET A 1 19.49 -15.76 -15.85
CA MET A 1 19.77 -15.28 -14.47
C MET A 1 18.43 -15.35 -13.75
N ALA A 2 18.33 -16.00 -12.60
CA ALA A 2 17.08 -15.96 -11.83
C ALA A 2 17.03 -14.59 -11.17
N ASP A 3 16.03 -13.77 -11.53
CA ASP A 3 15.75 -12.53 -10.83
C ASP A 3 15.45 -12.90 -9.38
N ILE A 4 16.35 -12.52 -8.48
CA ILE A 4 16.05 -12.54 -7.06
C ILE A 4 15.02 -11.43 -6.88
N PRO A 5 13.77 -11.73 -6.50
CA PRO A 5 12.78 -10.69 -6.31
C PRO A 5 13.31 -9.72 -5.26
N GLU A 6 13.47 -8.45 -5.64
CA GLU A 6 13.90 -7.41 -4.72
C GLU A 6 12.89 -7.31 -3.58
N ILE A 7 13.38 -7.20 -2.36
CA ILE A 7 12.52 -6.99 -1.20
C ILE A 7 12.03 -5.55 -1.26
N PRO A 8 10.70 -5.30 -1.26
CA PRO A 8 10.14 -3.96 -1.24
C PRO A 8 10.82 -3.06 -0.19
N PRO A 9 11.15 -1.80 -0.51
CA PRO A 9 11.76 -0.86 0.45
C PRO A 9 10.97 -0.77 1.77
N MET A 10 9.64 -0.82 1.70
CA MET A 10 8.78 -0.83 2.89
C MET A 10 8.99 -2.10 3.74
N ALA A 11 9.06 -3.28 3.11
CA ALA A 11 9.37 -4.51 3.84
C ALA A 11 10.77 -4.48 4.44
N THR A 12 11.76 -3.93 3.72
CA THR A 12 13.12 -3.76 4.23
C THR A 12 13.14 -2.90 5.49
N ALA A 13 12.46 -1.75 5.48
CA ALA A 13 12.36 -0.87 6.65
C ALA A 13 11.65 -1.55 7.84
N ALA A 14 10.57 -2.30 7.57
CA ALA A 14 9.83 -3.04 8.59
C ALA A 14 10.67 -4.17 9.20
N ILE A 15 11.44 -4.90 8.40
CA ILE A 15 12.37 -5.94 8.87
C ILE A 15 13.49 -5.32 9.71
N GLN A 16 14.05 -4.18 9.31
CA GLN A 16 15.08 -3.50 10.10
C GLN A 16 14.57 -3.09 11.49
N ARG A 17 13.28 -2.73 11.60
CA ARG A 17 12.70 -2.23 12.85
C ARG A 17 12.10 -3.31 13.75
N PHE A 18 11.55 -4.38 13.16
CA PHE A 18 10.79 -5.40 13.86
C PHE A 18 11.24 -6.82 13.58
N GLY A 19 12.25 -7.03 12.73
CA GLY A 19 12.66 -8.34 12.22
C GLY A 19 12.99 -9.34 13.32
N ASP A 20 13.61 -8.92 14.42
CA ASP A 20 13.97 -9.81 15.54
C ASP A 20 12.73 -10.42 16.23
N ARG A 21 11.55 -9.83 16.03
CA ARG A 21 10.27 -10.31 16.55
C ARG A 21 9.54 -11.24 15.57
N LEU A 22 10.06 -11.40 14.36
CA LEU A 22 9.39 -12.10 13.26
C LEU A 22 10.15 -13.38 12.92
N ASN A 23 9.43 -14.49 12.92
CA ASN A 23 9.94 -15.75 12.37
C ASN A 23 9.96 -15.70 10.83
N THR A 24 10.51 -16.75 10.21
CA THR A 24 10.67 -16.83 8.75
C THR A 24 9.35 -16.69 7.99
N GLU A 25 8.28 -17.34 8.45
CA GLU A 25 6.97 -17.27 7.79
C GLU A 25 6.36 -15.87 7.90
N GLN A 26 6.45 -15.25 9.08
CA GLN A 26 5.97 -13.89 9.31
C GLN A 26 6.72 -12.87 8.45
N ARG A 27 8.04 -13.05 8.27
CA ARG A 27 8.84 -12.22 7.35
C ARG A 27 8.39 -12.41 5.89
N ALA A 28 8.12 -13.63 5.46
CA ALA A 28 7.63 -13.90 4.11
C ALA A 28 6.26 -13.26 3.86
N VAL A 29 5.34 -13.32 4.84
CA VAL A 29 4.04 -12.64 4.78
C VAL A 29 4.23 -11.13 4.69
N LEU A 30 5.08 -10.54 5.53
CA LEU A 30 5.39 -9.11 5.51
C LEU A 30 5.90 -8.65 4.14
N ILE A 31 6.84 -9.40 3.55
CA ILE A 31 7.39 -9.09 2.21
C ILE A 31 6.28 -9.13 1.16
N LYS A 32 5.46 -10.19 1.18
CA LYS A 32 4.35 -10.33 0.22
C LYS A 32 3.31 -9.22 0.37
N THR A 33 2.95 -8.86 1.60
CA THR A 33 2.02 -7.77 1.87
C THR A 33 2.59 -6.43 1.39
N ALA A 34 3.89 -6.20 1.58
CA ALA A 34 4.51 -4.98 1.09
C ALA A 34 4.47 -4.88 -0.44
N GLN A 35 4.72 -5.99 -1.14
CA GLN A 35 4.60 -6.03 -2.60
C GLN A 35 3.18 -5.67 -3.05
N GLN A 36 2.17 -6.30 -2.45
CA GLN A 36 0.77 -6.03 -2.81
C GLN A 36 0.35 -4.57 -2.58
N LEU A 37 0.92 -3.92 -1.55
CA LEU A 37 0.68 -2.52 -1.28
C LEU A 37 1.38 -1.59 -2.28
N GLU A 38 2.61 -1.93 -2.70
CA GLU A 38 3.30 -1.20 -3.77
C GLU A 38 2.56 -1.31 -5.11
N ASP A 39 2.12 -2.52 -5.47
CA ASP A 39 1.34 -2.75 -6.68
C ASP A 39 0.03 -1.93 -6.66
N ALA A 40 -0.71 -1.96 -5.53
CA ALA A 40 -1.95 -1.20 -5.38
C ALA A 40 -1.72 0.33 -5.40
N ALA A 41 -0.62 0.80 -4.83
CA ALA A 41 -0.26 2.22 -4.86
C ALA A 41 0.09 2.68 -6.28
N GLU A 42 0.77 1.84 -7.06
CA GLU A 42 1.06 2.13 -8.46
C GLU A 42 -0.22 2.13 -9.30
N ASP A 43 -1.11 1.15 -9.12
CA ASP A 43 -2.41 1.12 -9.79
C ASP A 43 -3.23 2.38 -9.47
N LEU A 44 -3.25 2.82 -8.21
CA LEU A 44 -3.91 4.07 -7.81
C LEU A 44 -3.28 5.27 -8.50
N ARG A 45 -1.95 5.37 -8.53
CA ARG A 45 -1.24 6.46 -9.20
C ARG A 45 -1.54 6.50 -10.70
N GLN A 46 -1.56 5.35 -11.36
CA GLN A 46 -1.90 5.26 -12.79
C GLN A 46 -3.35 5.69 -13.02
N TRP A 47 -4.26 5.30 -12.12
CA TRP A 47 -5.64 5.75 -12.16
C TRP A 47 -5.75 7.28 -12.00
N GLU A 48 -5.06 7.88 -11.02
CA GLU A 48 -5.04 9.34 -10.81
C GLU A 48 -4.49 10.09 -12.04
N LEU A 49 -3.37 9.61 -12.61
CA LEU A 49 -2.78 10.19 -13.82
C LEU A 49 -3.71 10.10 -15.04
N THR A 50 -4.54 9.06 -15.11
CA THR A 50 -5.48 8.83 -16.23
C THR A 50 -6.78 9.61 -16.07
N ASN A 51 -7.27 9.77 -14.83
CA ASN A 51 -8.61 10.30 -14.55
C ASN A 51 -8.61 11.75 -14.05
N GLY A 52 -7.45 12.32 -13.71
CA GLY A 52 -7.32 13.71 -13.31
C GLY A 52 -7.77 13.96 -11.88
N ASP A 53 -7.08 14.92 -11.27
CA ASP A 53 -7.09 15.33 -9.86
C ASP A 53 -8.38 16.06 -9.45
N GLU A 54 -9.55 15.45 -9.65
CA GLU A 54 -10.73 15.86 -8.89
C GLU A 54 -10.85 14.96 -7.67
N PRO A 55 -10.39 15.41 -6.48
CA PRO A 55 -10.82 14.76 -5.25
C PRO A 55 -12.34 14.67 -5.28
N ASP A 56 -12.88 13.52 -4.91
CA ASP A 56 -14.32 13.30 -4.87
C ASP A 56 -14.95 14.25 -3.82
N THR A 57 -15.31 15.46 -4.26
CA THR A 57 -16.00 16.46 -3.44
C THR A 57 -17.48 16.12 -3.27
N ALA A 58 -17.96 15.00 -3.83
CA ALA A 58 -19.37 14.61 -3.70
C ALA A 58 -19.73 14.10 -2.30
N PHE A 59 -18.76 13.97 -1.38
CA PHE A 59 -19.05 13.71 0.02
C PHE A 59 -19.60 14.96 0.73
N SER A 60 -20.91 15.22 0.58
CA SER A 60 -21.65 16.09 1.49
C SER A 60 -21.95 15.34 2.78
N ALA A 61 -20.99 15.26 3.70
CA ALA A 61 -21.35 15.02 5.09
C ALA A 61 -22.17 16.21 5.58
N ILE A 62 -23.41 15.95 6.01
CA ILE A 62 -24.34 16.87 6.67
C ILE A 62 -25.20 17.69 5.69
N ASP A 63 -26.27 17.09 5.19
CA ASP A 63 -27.52 17.82 4.88
C ASP A 63 -28.75 16.96 5.23
N GLY A 64 -28.61 16.16 6.30
CA GLY A 64 -29.65 15.30 6.82
C GLY A 64 -29.72 15.46 8.33
N GLN A 65 -30.34 16.55 8.79
CA GLN A 65 -31.17 16.66 10.02
C GLN A 65 -31.37 18.14 10.37
N ASP A 66 -32.35 18.78 9.72
CA ASP A 66 -33.29 19.67 10.42
C ASP A 66 -34.49 19.91 9.49
N SER A 67 -35.59 19.22 9.77
CA SER A 67 -36.95 19.51 9.32
C SER A 67 -37.94 18.89 10.30
#